data_AF-Q1NG88-F1
#
_entry.id   AF-Q1NG88-F1
#
_cell.length_a   1.000
_cell.length_b   1.000
_cell.length_c   1.000
_cell.angle_alpha   90.00
_cell.angle_beta   90.00
_cell.angle_gamma   90.00
#
_symmetry.space_group_name_H-M   'P 1'
#
loop_
_entity.id
_entity.type
_entity.pdbx_description
1 polymer ?
#
loop_
_entity_poly.entity_id
_entity_poly.type
_entity_poly.pdbx_seq_one_letter_code
_entity_poly.pdbx_strand_id
1 'polypeptide(L)'
;MAVLALAACHSAPQAGQTDATIANAETEVAASNAGLPAQAPNTIRGTMAQAGDQAGAGMTSSMRDCHFEVDGKRLIDGPCRVFPMGKDQYTLNTWDGGKPRQSHFAVVTTQSDGRTIATWNKEPDDSRAYDPLGVVTKRDGCWVNARTRICAQ
;
A
#
# COMPACT_ATOMS: atom_id res chain seq x y z
N MET A 1 -12.23 -52.40 -4.50
CA MET A 1 -11.23 -53.01 -5.40
C MET A 1 -10.91 -52.00 -6.50
N ALA A 2 -9.63 -51.57 -6.57
CA ALA A 2 -8.85 -50.96 -7.66
C ALA A 2 -9.49 -49.83 -8.52
N VAL A 3 -8.80 -48.76 -8.92
CA VAL A 3 -7.43 -48.68 -9.46
C VAL A 3 -6.83 -47.29 -9.20
N LEU A 4 -5.55 -47.23 -8.80
CA LEU A 4 -4.72 -46.02 -8.77
C LEU A 4 -4.37 -45.56 -10.19
N ALA A 5 -4.26 -44.26 -10.42
CA ALA A 5 -3.47 -43.70 -11.51
C ALA A 5 -2.57 -42.57 -10.98
N LEU A 6 -1.26 -42.83 -10.90
CA LEU A 6 -0.19 -41.83 -10.83
C LEU A 6 0.27 -41.52 -12.28
N ALA A 7 0.46 -40.24 -12.59
CA ALA A 7 1.33 -39.78 -13.69
C ALA A 7 1.72 -38.32 -13.39
N ALA A 8 2.94 -38.04 -12.89
CA ALA A 8 4.23 -37.95 -13.60
C ALA A 8 4.56 -36.50 -14.00
N CYS A 9 5.32 -35.84 -13.13
CA CYS A 9 6.05 -34.61 -13.40
C CYS A 9 6.97 -34.79 -14.62
N HIS A 10 6.95 -33.84 -15.56
CA HIS A 10 7.98 -33.74 -16.60
C HIS A 10 8.66 -32.38 -16.51
N SER A 11 9.91 -32.41 -16.05
CA SER A 11 10.88 -31.33 -16.16
C SER A 11 11.82 -31.66 -17.31
N ALA A 12 12.17 -30.67 -18.14
CA ALA A 12 13.30 -30.73 -19.07
C ALA A 12 13.83 -29.30 -19.35
N PRO A 13 15.11 -29.15 -19.74
CA PRO A 13 16.00 -28.14 -19.13
C PRO A 13 16.68 -27.17 -20.11
N GLN A 14 17.64 -26.40 -19.56
CA GLN A 14 18.79 -25.70 -20.18
C GLN A 14 18.54 -24.31 -20.78
N ALA A 15 19.48 -23.36 -20.78
CA ALA A 15 20.74 -23.08 -20.08
C ALA A 15 21.34 -21.82 -20.74
N GLY A 16 22.21 -21.10 -20.04
CA GLY A 16 23.11 -20.07 -20.61
C GLY A 16 22.86 -18.68 -20.00
N GLN A 17 23.56 -18.29 -18.93
CA GLN A 17 24.88 -17.62 -18.92
C GLN A 17 24.81 -16.25 -19.64
N THR A 18 25.16 -15.10 -19.05
CA THR A 18 26.42 -14.78 -18.37
C THR A 18 26.30 -13.57 -17.44
N ASP A 19 27.23 -13.57 -16.48
CA ASP A 19 27.58 -12.56 -15.49
C ASP A 19 28.22 -11.28 -16.09
N ALA A 20 28.29 -10.24 -15.25
CA ALA A 20 29.23 -9.12 -15.20
C ALA A 20 28.97 -7.77 -15.93
N THR A 21 28.63 -6.78 -15.09
CA THR A 21 29.35 -5.50 -14.88
C THR A 21 29.05 -4.25 -15.74
N ILE A 22 28.36 -3.31 -15.06
CA ILE A 22 28.52 -1.84 -14.94
C ILE A 22 29.11 -1.03 -16.12
N ALA A 23 28.31 -0.07 -16.61
CA ALA A 23 28.78 1.25 -17.01
C ALA A 23 27.69 2.31 -16.68
N ASN A 24 27.96 3.14 -15.67
CA ASN A 24 27.26 4.41 -15.50
C ASN A 24 27.82 5.39 -16.54
N ALA A 25 26.94 5.98 -17.34
CA ALA A 25 27.26 7.12 -18.18
C ALA A 25 26.20 8.21 -17.96
N GLU A 26 26.63 9.28 -17.32
CA GLU A 26 25.97 10.58 -17.30
C GLU A 26 25.87 11.09 -18.75
N THR A 27 24.71 11.62 -19.15
CA THR A 27 24.65 12.69 -20.16
C THR A 27 23.36 13.48 -19.96
N GLU A 28 23.60 14.75 -19.68
CA GLU A 28 22.68 15.86 -19.57
C GLU A 28 21.90 16.07 -20.88
N VAL A 29 20.63 16.50 -20.78
CA VAL A 29 19.95 17.13 -21.90
C VAL A 29 19.70 18.58 -21.55
N ALA A 30 20.61 19.41 -22.03
CA ALA A 30 20.46 20.85 -22.12
C ALA A 30 19.38 21.20 -23.16
N ALA A 31 18.52 22.17 -22.82
CA ALA A 31 17.85 23.02 -23.80
C ALA A 31 17.87 24.45 -23.28
N SER A 32 18.71 25.26 -23.91
CA SER A 32 18.95 26.67 -23.64
C SER A 32 17.97 27.60 -24.35
N ASN A 33 18.03 28.87 -23.92
CA ASN A 33 17.65 30.15 -24.56
C ASN A 33 16.32 30.76 -24.07
N ALA A 34 16.19 32.05 -23.74
CA ALA A 34 17.12 33.17 -23.65
C ALA A 34 16.42 34.37 -22.95
N GLY A 35 17.16 35.17 -22.17
CA GLY A 35 17.09 36.63 -22.18
C GLY A 35 15.98 37.41 -21.43
N LEU A 36 16.36 37.89 -20.22
CA LEU A 36 16.22 39.25 -19.64
C LEU A 36 14.82 39.82 -19.24
N PRO A 37 14.74 40.83 -18.31
CA PRO A 37 15.76 41.44 -17.44
C PRO A 37 15.41 41.46 -15.93
N ALA A 38 16.39 41.85 -15.12
CA ALA A 38 16.25 42.12 -13.68
C ALA A 38 15.34 43.33 -13.39
N GLN A 39 14.46 43.23 -12.38
CA GLN A 39 13.79 44.37 -11.77
C GLN A 39 13.80 44.23 -10.23
N ALA A 40 14.11 45.35 -9.58
CA ALA A 40 14.40 45.54 -8.15
C ALA A 40 13.18 45.28 -7.22
N PRO A 41 13.38 45.15 -5.90
CA PRO A 41 12.31 44.70 -4.99
C PRO A 41 11.34 45.84 -4.68
N ASN A 42 10.09 45.71 -5.12
CA ASN A 42 9.00 46.58 -4.70
C ASN A 42 8.25 45.95 -3.52
N THR A 43 8.47 46.52 -2.34
CA THR A 43 7.70 46.28 -1.12
C THR A 43 6.25 46.71 -1.33
N ILE A 44 5.33 45.75 -1.42
CA ILE A 44 3.89 46.01 -1.21
C ILE A 44 3.41 45.16 -0.04
N ARG A 45 3.13 45.85 1.09
CA ARG A 45 2.29 45.34 2.18
C ARG A 45 0.89 45.10 1.64
N GLY A 46 0.63 43.88 1.21
CA GLY A 46 -0.71 43.33 1.05
C GLY A 46 -0.95 42.29 2.13
N THR A 47 -2.02 42.46 2.91
CA THR A 47 -2.59 41.41 3.75
C THR A 47 -2.86 40.19 2.87
N MET A 48 -2.00 39.17 2.96
CA MET A 48 -2.27 37.87 2.36
C MET A 48 -3.44 37.26 3.13
N ALA A 49 -4.63 37.31 2.53
CA ALA A 49 -5.64 36.30 2.82
C ALA A 49 -4.96 34.94 2.62
N GLN A 50 -4.92 34.13 3.68
CA GLN A 50 -4.48 32.74 3.62
C GLN A 50 -5.32 32.03 2.56
N ALA A 51 -4.78 31.95 1.35
CA ALA A 51 -5.16 30.90 0.42
C ALA A 51 -4.73 29.61 1.11
N GLY A 52 -5.68 28.93 1.75
CA GLY A 52 -5.42 27.66 2.37
C GLY A 52 -4.87 26.73 1.30
N ASP A 53 -3.61 26.32 1.46
CA ASP A 53 -3.08 25.09 0.93
C ASP A 53 -3.94 23.95 1.46
N GLN A 54 -5.10 23.73 0.84
CA GLN A 54 -5.75 22.43 0.85
C GLN A 54 -4.92 21.54 -0.08
N ALA A 55 -3.70 21.22 0.36
CA ALA A 55 -2.95 20.10 -0.15
C ALA A 55 -3.88 18.89 -0.02
N GLY A 56 -4.28 18.33 -1.16
CA GLY A 56 -5.15 17.15 -1.19
C GLY A 56 -4.62 16.12 -0.20
N ALA A 57 -5.52 15.53 0.61
CA ALA A 57 -5.17 14.58 1.66
C ALA A 57 -4.09 13.62 1.14
N GLY A 58 -2.86 13.82 1.63
CA GLY A 58 -1.69 13.18 1.04
C GLY A 58 -1.82 11.67 1.13
N MET A 59 -1.49 10.96 0.05
CA MET A 59 -1.34 9.49 0.01
C MET A 59 -0.11 9.01 0.79
N THR A 60 0.39 9.79 1.74
CA THR A 60 1.57 9.50 2.53
C THR A 60 1.21 8.49 3.61
N SER A 61 2.04 7.45 3.75
CA SER A 61 1.87 6.50 4.85
C SER A 61 2.05 7.15 6.21
N SER A 62 1.37 6.63 7.24
CA SER A 62 1.50 7.12 8.62
C SER A 62 1.53 5.99 9.63
N MET A 63 2.21 6.19 10.76
CA MET A 63 2.12 5.28 11.91
C MET A 63 0.83 5.55 12.69
N ARG A 64 0.13 4.49 13.08
CA ARG A 64 -1.17 4.49 13.76
C ARG A 64 -1.20 3.42 14.84
N ASP A 65 -2.17 3.53 15.74
CA ASP A 65 -2.53 2.40 16.60
C ASP A 65 -3.58 1.55 15.87
N CYS A 66 -3.28 0.27 15.69
CA CYS A 66 -4.05 -0.60 14.82
C CYS A 66 -4.52 -1.85 15.54
N HIS A 67 -5.70 -2.31 15.13
CA HIS A 67 -6.25 -3.58 15.56
C HIS A 67 -6.75 -4.33 14.32
N PHE A 68 -6.20 -5.51 14.08
CA PHE A 68 -6.64 -6.40 13.01
C PHE A 68 -6.92 -7.78 13.59
N GLU A 69 -8.18 -8.19 13.53
CA GLU A 69 -8.67 -9.49 13.98
C GLU A 69 -9.43 -10.21 12.87
N VAL A 70 -9.23 -11.52 12.76
CA VAL A 70 -9.99 -12.40 11.86
C VAL A 70 -10.42 -13.63 12.64
N ASP A 71 -11.72 -13.92 12.60
CA ASP A 71 -12.36 -15.09 13.24
C ASP A 71 -11.97 -15.22 14.73
N GLY A 72 -11.90 -14.09 15.45
CA GLY A 72 -11.53 -14.03 16.87
C GLY A 72 -10.02 -14.10 17.17
N LYS A 73 -9.17 -14.28 16.14
CA LYS A 73 -7.72 -14.27 16.30
C LYS A 73 -7.16 -12.89 16.01
N ARG A 74 -6.51 -12.29 17.01
CA ARG A 74 -5.80 -11.03 16.85
C ARG A 74 -4.49 -11.25 16.09
N LEU A 75 -4.35 -10.53 14.97
CA LEU A 75 -3.21 -10.65 14.05
C LEU A 75 -2.28 -9.44 14.14
N ILE A 76 -2.83 -8.25 14.35
CA ILE A 76 -2.10 -7.02 14.65
C ILE A 76 -2.80 -6.32 15.80
N ASP A 77 -2.01 -5.84 16.76
CA ASP A 77 -2.45 -5.03 17.90
C ASP A 77 -1.31 -4.11 18.29
N GLY A 78 -1.53 -2.80 18.19
CA GLY A 78 -0.51 -1.80 18.48
C GLY A 78 -0.02 -1.05 17.23
N PRO A 79 1.20 -0.50 17.29
CA PRO A 79 1.74 0.35 16.23
C PRO A 79 1.78 -0.35 14.88
N CYS A 80 1.19 0.29 13.88
CA CYS A 80 1.20 -0.20 12.51
C CYS A 80 1.35 0.96 11.52
N ARG A 81 1.82 0.64 10.31
CA ARG A 81 1.87 1.61 9.22
C ARG A 81 0.62 1.45 8.36
N VAL A 82 0.00 2.59 8.08
CA VAL A 82 -1.18 2.70 7.24
C VAL A 82 -0.82 3.44 5.98
N PHE A 83 -1.11 2.83 4.84
CA PHE A 83 -0.89 3.38 3.50
C PHE A 83 -2.25 3.76 2.90
N PRO A 84 -2.63 5.05 2.90
CA PRO A 84 -3.89 5.50 2.32
C PRO A 84 -3.92 5.24 0.81
N MET A 85 -5.06 4.75 0.31
CA MET A 85 -5.33 4.55 -1.11
C MET A 85 -6.49 5.42 -1.62
N GLY A 86 -7.11 6.19 -0.71
CA GLY A 86 -8.28 7.02 -0.98
C GLY A 86 -9.05 7.26 0.31
N LYS A 87 -10.20 7.93 0.20
CA LYS A 87 -11.07 8.18 1.37
C LYS A 87 -11.48 6.86 2.02
N ASP A 88 -11.06 6.66 3.25
CA ASP A 88 -11.32 5.47 4.07
C ASP A 88 -10.88 4.13 3.46
N GLN A 89 -9.99 4.18 2.47
CA GLN A 89 -9.38 3.03 1.82
C GLN A 89 -7.88 3.01 2.15
N TYR A 90 -7.37 1.86 2.57
CA TYR A 90 -5.99 1.76 3.03
C TYR A 90 -5.48 0.34 3.06
N THR A 91 -4.16 0.20 3.03
CA THR A 91 -3.44 -1.00 3.47
C THR A 91 -2.90 -0.74 4.87
N LEU A 92 -2.94 -1.74 5.75
CA LEU A 92 -2.28 -1.69 7.05
C LEU A 92 -1.30 -2.85 7.22
N ASN A 93 -0.14 -2.59 7.82
CA ASN A 93 0.88 -3.60 8.11
C ASN A 93 1.77 -3.16 9.29
N THR A 94 2.76 -3.97 9.68
CA THR A 94 3.69 -3.67 10.78
C THR A 94 5.13 -3.44 10.32
N TRP A 95 5.34 -3.06 9.05
CA TRP A 95 6.68 -2.90 8.47
C TRP A 95 6.77 -1.77 7.44
N ASP A 96 7.98 -1.23 7.30
CA ASP A 96 8.26 -0.07 6.44
C ASP A 96 8.75 -0.44 5.03
N GLY A 97 9.31 -1.64 4.87
CA GLY A 97 9.81 -2.12 3.58
C GLY A 97 10.07 -3.62 3.61
N GLY A 98 9.64 -4.32 2.57
CA GLY A 98 9.70 -5.79 2.48
C GLY A 98 8.83 -6.48 3.54
N LYS A 99 7.96 -7.40 3.13
CA LYS A 99 7.12 -8.13 4.08
C LYS A 99 7.97 -9.10 4.92
N PRO A 100 8.00 -8.98 6.27
CA PRO A 100 8.65 -9.97 7.12
C PRO A 100 8.00 -11.35 6.97
N ARG A 101 8.76 -12.41 7.23
CA ARG A 101 8.17 -13.75 7.37
C ARG A 101 7.15 -13.75 8.48
N GLN A 102 6.15 -14.61 8.35
CA GLN A 102 5.14 -14.86 9.38
C GLN A 102 4.40 -13.58 9.84
N SER A 103 4.05 -12.70 8.89
CA SER A 103 3.37 -11.43 9.17
C SER A 103 2.05 -11.29 8.41
N HIS A 104 1.09 -10.58 8.98
CA HIS A 104 -0.21 -10.32 8.37
C HIS A 104 -0.35 -8.87 7.92
N PHE A 105 -1.22 -8.65 6.94
CA PHE A 105 -1.66 -7.33 6.52
C PHE A 105 -3.07 -7.41 5.95
N ALA A 106 -3.76 -6.27 5.94
CA ALA A 106 -5.10 -6.16 5.41
C ALA A 106 -5.20 -4.98 4.45
N VAL A 107 -6.10 -5.10 3.49
CA VAL A 107 -6.44 -4.09 2.50
C VAL A 107 -7.93 -3.80 2.60
N VAL A 108 -8.29 -2.53 2.72
CA VAL A 108 -9.66 -2.05 2.70
C VAL A 108 -9.87 -1.18 1.48
N THR A 109 -10.88 -1.50 0.69
CA THR A 109 -11.16 -0.84 -0.60
C THR A 109 -12.65 -0.63 -0.78
N THR A 110 -13.04 0.50 -1.34
CA THR A 110 -14.43 0.81 -1.68
C THR A 110 -14.63 0.56 -3.16
N GLN A 111 -15.58 -0.31 -3.47
CA GLN A 111 -15.92 -0.67 -4.85
C GLN A 111 -16.71 0.45 -5.54
N SER A 112 -16.84 0.35 -6.86
CA SER A 112 -17.58 1.31 -7.68
C SER A 112 -19.07 1.40 -7.34
N ASP A 113 -19.64 0.34 -6.77
CA ASP A 113 -21.02 0.30 -6.26
C ASP A 113 -21.18 0.94 -4.86
N GLY A 114 -20.09 1.48 -4.30
CA GLY A 114 -20.07 2.12 -2.99
C GLY A 114 -19.89 1.18 -1.81
N ARG A 115 -19.88 -0.15 -2.01
CA ARG A 115 -19.62 -1.11 -0.92
C ARG A 115 -18.13 -1.16 -0.60
N THR A 116 -17.79 -1.13 0.68
CA THR A 116 -16.42 -1.37 1.15
C THR A 116 -16.20 -2.85 1.41
N ILE A 117 -15.12 -3.39 0.87
CA ILE A 117 -14.66 -4.77 1.08
C ILE A 117 -13.30 -4.77 1.77
N ALA A 118 -13.00 -5.87 2.45
CA ALA A 118 -11.68 -6.12 3.01
C ALA A 118 -11.10 -7.44 2.49
N THR A 119 -9.80 -7.44 2.25
CA THR A 119 -9.01 -8.63 1.94
C THR A 119 -7.76 -8.67 2.81
N TRP A 120 -7.15 -9.85 2.92
CA TRP A 120 -5.95 -10.08 3.73
C TRP A 120 -5.14 -11.23 3.15
N ASN A 121 -3.95 -11.47 3.70
CA ASN A 121 -3.04 -12.49 3.18
C ASN A 121 -3.29 -13.91 3.68
N LYS A 122 -4.18 -14.11 4.65
CA LYS A 122 -4.55 -15.39 5.31
C LYS A 122 -3.40 -16.24 5.82
N GLU A 123 -2.55 -16.73 4.93
CA GLU A 123 -1.26 -17.33 5.25
C GLU A 123 -0.23 -16.24 5.55
N PRO A 124 0.48 -16.32 6.69
CA PRO A 124 1.35 -15.25 7.15
C PRO A 124 2.63 -15.12 6.32
N ASP A 125 2.92 -16.04 5.41
CA ASP A 125 4.03 -15.92 4.44
C ASP A 125 3.57 -15.44 3.05
N ASP A 126 2.27 -15.32 2.80
CA ASP A 126 1.77 -14.85 1.51
C ASP A 126 2.13 -13.38 1.28
N SER A 127 2.52 -13.06 0.05
CA SER A 127 2.92 -11.72 -0.37
C SER A 127 1.75 -10.87 -0.87
N ARG A 128 0.54 -11.44 -0.93
CA ARG A 128 -0.65 -10.81 -1.50
C ARG A 128 -1.85 -10.94 -0.58
N ALA A 129 -2.72 -9.94 -0.58
CA ALA A 129 -3.96 -9.94 0.19
C ALA A 129 -5.17 -10.28 -0.69
N TYR A 130 -5.25 -11.52 -1.16
CA TYR A 130 -6.34 -11.97 -2.03
C TYR A 130 -7.46 -12.70 -1.30
N ASP A 131 -7.23 -13.14 -0.06
CA ASP A 131 -8.27 -13.82 0.70
C ASP A 131 -9.37 -12.84 1.12
N PRO A 132 -10.64 -13.13 0.82
CA PRO A 132 -11.73 -12.22 1.14
C PRO A 132 -12.10 -12.30 2.64
N LEU A 133 -12.22 -11.13 3.26
CA LEU A 133 -12.90 -10.95 4.55
C LEU A 133 -14.38 -10.58 4.35
N GLY A 134 -14.74 -10.17 3.13
CA GLY A 134 -16.10 -9.84 2.73
C GLY A 134 -16.39 -8.34 2.78
N VAL A 135 -17.68 -8.00 2.71
CA VAL A 135 -18.16 -6.63 2.85
C VAL A 135 -18.03 -6.21 4.32
N VAL A 136 -17.55 -4.99 4.54
CA VAL A 136 -17.34 -4.40 5.86
C VAL A 136 -18.10 -3.08 5.98
N THR A 137 -18.50 -2.72 7.19
CA THR A 137 -19.15 -1.44 7.49
C THR A 137 -18.33 -0.67 8.51
N LYS A 138 -18.27 0.65 8.37
CA LYS A 138 -17.56 1.50 9.33
C LYS A 138 -18.37 1.64 10.61
N ARG A 139 -17.79 1.28 11.75
CA ARG A 139 -18.35 1.42 13.11
C ARG A 139 -17.22 1.85 14.04
N ASP A 140 -17.42 2.97 14.75
CA ASP A 140 -16.47 3.46 15.77
C ASP A 140 -15.01 3.57 15.27
N GLY A 141 -14.83 4.05 14.04
CA GLY A 141 -13.51 4.18 13.42
C GLY A 141 -12.92 2.89 12.84
N CYS A 142 -13.59 1.76 12.99
CA CYS A 142 -13.16 0.46 12.48
C CYS A 142 -14.03 -0.03 11.33
N TRP A 143 -13.45 -0.78 10.40
CA TRP A 143 -14.17 -1.57 9.42
C TRP A 143 -14.48 -2.94 10.02
N VAL A 144 -15.76 -3.29 10.11
CA VAL A 144 -16.22 -4.49 10.82
C VAL A 144 -17.22 -5.30 10.01
N ASN A 145 -17.20 -6.61 10.24
CA ASN A 145 -18.29 -7.53 9.95
C ASN A 145 -18.26 -8.70 10.95
N ALA A 146 -18.99 -9.79 10.69
CA ALA A 146 -19.03 -10.95 11.59
C ALA A 146 -17.68 -11.66 11.78
N ARG A 147 -16.76 -11.51 10.82
CA ARG A 147 -15.46 -12.20 10.79
C ARG A 147 -14.29 -11.32 11.16
N THR A 148 -14.37 -10.01 10.93
CA THR A 148 -13.21 -9.13 11.07
C THR A 148 -13.54 -7.82 11.77
N ARG A 149 -12.52 -7.30 12.45
CA ARG A 149 -12.41 -5.92 12.90
C ARG A 149 -11.07 -5.37 12.47
N ILE A 150 -11.11 -4.24 11.76
CA ILE A 150 -9.93 -3.57 11.20
C ILE A 150 -9.98 -2.09 11.61
N CYS A 151 -9.08 -1.69 12.51
CA CYS A 151 -9.01 -0.32 13.05
C CYS A 151 -7.65 0.29 12.72
N ALA A 152 -7.66 1.60 12.46
CA ALA A 152 -6.46 2.42 12.25
C ALA A 152 -6.73 3.82 12.86
N GLN A 153 -6.23 4.05 14.08
CA GLN A 153 -6.50 5.22 14.91
C GLN A 153 -5.29 6.17 14.96
#